data_AF-A0A444IR01-F1
#
_entry.id   AF-A0A444IR01-F1
#
_cell.length_a   1.000
_cell.length_b   1.000
_cell.length_c   1.000
_cell.angle_alpha   90.00
_cell.angle_beta   90.00
_cell.angle_gamma   90.00
#
_symmetry.space_group_name_H-M   'P 1'
#
loop_
_entity.id
_entity.type
_entity.pdbx_description
1 polymer ?
#
loop_
_entity_poly.entity_id
_entity_poly.type
_entity_poly.pdbx_seq_one_letter_code
_entity_poly.pdbx_strand_id
1 'polypeptide(L)' 'MGDDWLDLPVLMQVGCSFAPANAAAEVCRQVDYVTERSGGHGAVREACELILEAKGLLSQLLNKYMQTT' A
#
# COMPACT_ATOMS: atom_id res chain seq x y z
N MET A 1 2.80 6.45 0.66
CA MET A 1 1.37 6.28 0.94
C MET A 1 0.90 7.49 1.71
N GLY A 2 -0.18 8.14 1.29
CA GLY A 2 -0.73 9.35 1.93
C GLY A 2 -2.23 9.44 1.68
N ASP A 3 -2.93 10.27 2.44
CA ASP A 3 -4.39 10.31 2.48
C ASP A 3 -5.02 11.70 2.33
N ASP A 4 -4.23 12.77 2.45
CA ASP A 4 -4.73 14.15 2.33
C ASP A 4 -3.89 15.00 1.35
N TRP A 5 -4.37 16.20 1.02
CA TRP A 5 -3.76 17.08 0.02
C TRP A 5 -2.29 17.44 0.34
N LEU A 6 -1.94 17.50 1.63
CA LEU A 6 -0.56 17.80 2.05
C LEU A 6 0.44 16.73 1.60
N ASP A 7 -0.03 15.51 1.29
CA ASP A 7 0.81 14.41 0.85
C ASP A 7 1.09 14.46 -0.66
N LEU A 8 0.23 15.13 -1.45
CA LEU A 8 0.33 15.19 -2.91
C LEU A 8 1.73 15.57 -3.42
N PRO A 9 2.43 16.59 -2.86
CA PRO A 9 3.76 16.94 -3.35
C PRO A 9 4.75 15.78 -3.30
N VAL A 10 4.66 14.90 -2.30
CA VAL A 10 5.52 13.72 -2.18
C VAL A 10 4.99 12.58 -3.04
N LEU A 11 3.68 12.33 -3.03
CA LEU A 11 3.06 11.25 -3.81
C LEU A 11 3.31 11.40 -5.31
N MET A 12 3.34 12.62 -5.83
CA MET A 12 3.61 12.92 -7.25
C MET A 12 5.08 12.81 -7.66
N GLN A 13 6.01 12.65 -6.71
CA GLN A 13 7.46 12.61 -6.97
C GLN A 13 8.07 11.23 -6.81
N VAL A 14 7.42 10.34 -6.06
CA VAL A 14 7.92 8.98 -5.82
C VAL A 14 7.61 8.06 -7.00
N GLY A 15 8.40 6.98 -7.15
CA GLY A 15 8.22 6.04 -8.27
C GLY A 15 7.03 5.08 -8.13
N CYS A 16 6.45 4.97 -6.94
CA CYS A 16 5.21 4.23 -6.71
C CYS A 16 4.52 4.78 -5.45
N SER A 17 3.31 5.29 -5.64
CA SER A 17 2.51 5.99 -4.67
C SER A 17 1.24 5.20 -4.35
N PHE A 18 0.74 5.36 -3.13
CA PHE A 18 -0.42 4.61 -2.63
C PHE A 18 -1.33 5.55 -1.84
N ALA A 19 -2.63 5.26 -1.80
CA ALA A 19 -3.57 5.89 -0.87
C ALA A 19 -4.53 4.85 -0.25
N PRO A 20 -4.97 5.03 1.01
CA PRO A 20 -6.03 4.21 1.59
C PRO A 20 -7.39 4.48 0.92
N ALA A 21 -8.32 3.53 0.99
CA ALA A 21 -9.66 3.65 0.39
C ALA A 21 -10.44 4.90 0.83
N ASN A 22 -10.20 5.38 2.06
CA ASN A 22 -10.86 6.53 2.66
C ASN A 22 -10.06 7.84 2.53
N ALA A 23 -9.02 7.89 1.69
CA ALA A 23 -8.29 9.13 1.40
C ALA A 23 -9.16 10.15 0.66
N ALA A 24 -8.74 11.40 0.67
CA ALA A 24 -9.38 12.46 -0.10
C ALA A 24 -9.47 12.07 -1.59
N ALA A 25 -10.62 12.34 -2.22
CA ALA A 25 -10.89 11.87 -3.58
C ALA A 25 -9.87 12.41 -4.60
N GLU A 26 -9.34 13.62 -4.38
CA GLU A 26 -8.25 14.20 -5.17
C GLU A 26 -6.97 13.37 -5.05
N VAL A 27 -6.64 12.86 -3.87
CA VAL A 27 -5.47 12.02 -3.63
C VAL A 27 -5.64 10.67 -4.32
N CYS A 28 -6.80 10.03 -4.17
CA CYS A 28 -7.12 8.75 -4.82
C CYS A 28 -6.98 8.81 -6.35
N ARG A 29 -7.24 9.98 -6.96
CA ARG A 29 -7.12 10.17 -8.42
C ARG A 29 -5.68 10.36 -8.90
N GLN A 30 -4.73 10.62 -8.00
CA GLN A 30 -3.35 10.99 -8.35
C GLN A 30 -2.33 9.90 -8.02
N VAL A 31 -2.67 8.94 -7.15
CA VAL A 31 -1.76 7.86 -6.77
C VAL A 31 -1.80 6.68 -7.75
N ASP A 32 -0.72 5.90 -7.79
CA ASP A 32 -0.60 4.72 -8.66
C ASP A 32 -1.53 3.58 -8.23
N TYR A 33 -1.81 3.46 -6.94
CA TYR A 33 -2.71 2.45 -6.40
C TYR A 33 -3.51 2.97 -5.19
N VAL A 34 -4.82 2.73 -5.21
CA VAL A 34 -5.69 2.95 -4.05
C VAL A 34 -6.02 1.60 -3.46
N THR A 35 -5.75 1.42 -2.17
CA THR A 35 -6.05 0.14 -1.50
C THR A 35 -7.55 -0.05 -1.34
N GLU A 36 -8.01 -1.30 -1.33
CA GLU A 36 -9.40 -1.62 -1.04
C GLU A 36 -9.73 -1.35 0.43
N ARG A 37 -8.75 -1.51 1.32
CA ARG A 37 -8.91 -1.26 2.76
C ARG A 37 -8.73 0.21 3.12
N SER A 38 -9.42 0.64 4.17
CA SER A 38 -9.25 1.95 4.78
C SER A 38 -7.98 2.04 5.65
N GLY A 39 -7.48 3.27 5.84
CA GLY A 39 -6.42 3.59 6.79
C GLY A 39 -6.79 3.12 8.20
N GLY A 40 -5.82 2.58 8.93
CA GLY A 40 -6.05 1.92 10.23
C GLY A 40 -6.75 0.55 10.16
N HIS A 41 -7.26 0.14 8.99
CA HIS A 41 -8.01 -1.11 8.79
C HIS A 41 -7.30 -2.08 7.85
N GLY A 42 -5.97 -1.97 7.76
CA GLY A 42 -5.12 -2.88 6.99
C GLY A 42 -4.68 -2.37 5.61
N ALA A 43 -4.94 -1.11 5.25
CA ALA A 43 -4.46 -0.52 4.00
C ALA A 43 -2.93 -0.64 3.83
N VAL A 44 -2.15 -0.33 4.86
CA VAL A 44 -0.68 -0.50 4.82
C VAL A 44 -0.28 -1.96 4.66
N ARG A 45 -1.00 -2.89 5.31
CA ARG A 45 -0.75 -4.33 5.17
C ARG A 45 -0.99 -4.78 3.73
N GLU A 46 -2.07 -4.34 3.10
CA GLU A 46 -2.38 -4.61 1.69
C GLU A 46 -1.29 -4.08 0.77
N ALA A 47 -0.85 -2.83 0.96
CA ALA A 47 0.25 -2.25 0.20
C ALA A 47 1.56 -3.04 0.37
N CYS A 48 1.91 -3.43 1.61
CA CYS A 48 3.07 -4.29 1.86
C CYS A 48 2.96 -5.64 1.16
N GLU A 49 1.77 -6.25 1.13
CA GLU A 49 1.52 -7.52 0.44
C GLU A 49 1.76 -7.38 -1.06
N LEU A 50 1.18 -6.37 -1.71
CA LEU A 50 1.41 -6.07 -3.13
C LEU A 50 2.90 -5.88 -3.45
N ILE A 51 3.64 -5.16 -2.61
CA ILE A 51 5.07 -4.94 -2.79
C ILE A 51 5.84 -6.27 -2.67
N LEU A 52 5.47 -7.14 -1.72
CA LEU A 52 6.10 -8.44 -1.53
C LEU A 52 5.78 -9.39 -2.68
N GLU A 53 4.55 -9.37 -3.20
CA GLU A 53 4.13 -10.14 -4.38
C GLU A 53 4.89 -9.70 -5.62
N ALA A 54 4.95 -8.39 -5.89
CA ALA A 54 5.68 -7.83 -7.03
C ALA A 54 7.18 -8.18 -6.99
N LYS A 55 7.73 -8.41 -5.78
CA LYS A 55 9.13 -8.85 -5.59
C LYS A 55 9.29 -10.37 -5.56
N GLY A 56 8.22 -11.15 -5.66
CA GLY A 56 8.25 -12.62 -5.56
C GLY A 56 8.63 -13.14 -4.16
N LEU A 57 8.48 -12.33 -3.11
CA LEU A 57 8.92 -12.66 -1.75
C LEU A 57 7.80 -13.18 -0.85
N LEU A 58 6.54 -12.93 -1.20
CA LEU A 58 5.40 -13.21 -0.31
C LEU A 58 5.34 -14.69 0.11
N SER A 59 5.36 -15.63 -0.85
CA SER A 59 5.24 -17.06 -0.56
C SER A 59 6.39 -17.59 0.31
N GLN A 60 7.62 -17.11 0.07
CA GLN A 60 8.78 -17.48 0.89
C GLN A 60 8.61 -17.04 2.35
N LEU A 61 8.14 -15.81 2.57
CA LEU A 61 7.88 -15.30 3.91
C LEU A 61 6.76 -16.07 4.60
N LEU A 62 5.64 -16.33 3.92
CA LEU A 62 4.53 -17.11 4.45
C LEU A 62 4.99 -18.52 4.89
N ASN A 63 5.78 -19.20 4.05
CA ASN A 63 6.31 -20.53 4.37
C ASN A 63 7.16 -20.53 5.64
N LYS A 64 7.94 -19.48 5.89
CA LYS A 64 8.77 -19.35 7.10
C LYS A 64 7.93 -19.34 8.38
N TYR A 65 6.73 -18.73 8.36
CA TYR A 65 5.85 -18.69 9.52
C TYR A 65 4.94 -19.92 9.64
N MET A 66 4.64 -20.59 8.53
CA MET A 66 3.88 -21.85 8.54
C MET A 66 4.73 -23.05 8.97
N GLN A 67 6.03 -23.02 8.71
CA GLN A 67 7.00 -24.02 9.19
C GLN A 67 7.45 -23.67 10.61
N THR A 68 6.51 -23.76 11.56
CA THR A 68 6.86 -23.72 12.98
C THR A 68 7.23 -25.14 13.40
N THR A 69 8.53 -25.40 13.64
CA THR A 69 9.00 -26.55 14.42
C THR A 69 8.94 -26.22 15.90
#